data_AF-A0A2E3SIS3-F1
#
_entry.id   AF-A0A2E3SIS3-F1
#
_cell.length_a   1.000
_cell.length_b   1.000
_cell.length_c   1.000
_cell.angle_alpha   90.00
_cell.angle_beta   90.00
_cell.angle_gamma   90.00
#
_symmetry.space_group_name_H-M   'P 1'
#
loop_
_entity.id
_entity.type
_entity.pdbx_description
1 polymer ?
#
loop_
_entity_poly.entity_id
_entity_poly.type
_entity_poly.pdbx_seq_one_letter_code
_entity_poly.pdbx_strand_id
1 'polypeptide(L)'
;MVINKKKIVFISFLIFIPPIETESIGRTYAPEEGTFDRRKRIVIQPKCRLVKETIVPDDVVCEYQSQNRGEKNKEIFLGAPGNVCQKEITCPKK
;
A
#
# COMPACT_ATOMS: atom_id res chain seq x y z
N MET A 1 -3.97 60.57 50.66
CA MET A 1 -4.54 59.21 50.83
C MET A 1 -3.66 58.23 50.06
N VAL A 2 -2.73 57.57 50.77
CA VAL A 2 -1.72 56.71 50.15
C VAL A 2 -2.36 55.37 49.82
N ILE A 3 -2.67 55.16 48.54
CA ILE A 3 -3.20 53.88 48.07
C ILE A 3 -2.02 52.90 48.07
N ASN A 4 -2.05 51.96 49.02
CA ASN A 4 -1.07 50.89 49.16
C ASN A 4 -1.08 49.96 47.93
N LYS A 5 -0.15 50.19 46.99
CA LYS A 5 0.02 49.40 45.75
C LYS A 5 0.55 47.97 45.96
N LYS A 6 0.72 47.49 47.20
CA LYS A 6 1.46 46.26 47.51
C LYS A 6 0.70 44.94 47.32
N LYS A 7 -0.59 44.95 46.95
CA LYS A 7 -1.39 43.70 46.86
C LYS A 7 -1.68 43.19 45.44
N ILE A 8 -1.40 43.97 44.39
CA ILE A 8 -1.78 43.59 43.01
C ILE A 8 -0.69 42.77 42.31
N VAL A 9 0.56 42.83 42.78
CA VAL A 9 1.68 42.11 42.13
C VAL A 9 1.59 40.59 42.34
N PHE A 10 1.02 40.13 43.46
CA PHE A 10 0.97 38.71 43.82
C PHE A 10 0.01 37.86 42.98
N ILE A 11 -1.00 38.47 42.35
CA ILE A 11 -2.00 37.74 41.55
C ILE A 11 -1.49 37.48 40.12
N SER A 12 -0.50 38.25 39.66
CA SER A 12 0.05 38.10 38.30
C SER A 12 0.97 36.88 38.11
N PHE A 13 1.40 36.23 39.18
CA PHE A 13 2.37 35.12 39.12
C PHE A 13 1.74 33.73 38.92
N LEU A 14 0.40 33.62 38.97
CA LEU A 14 -0.33 32.34 38.93
C LEU A 14 -0.73 31.87 37.53
N ILE A 15 -0.40 32.61 36.47
CA ILE A 15 -0.92 32.35 35.11
C ILE A 15 0.15 31.76 34.16
N PHE A 16 1.41 31.65 34.58
CA PHE A 16 2.47 31.15 33.70
C PHE A 16 2.76 29.66 33.93
N ILE A 17 1.79 28.79 33.62
CA ILE A 17 2.05 27.35 33.48
C ILE A 17 2.38 27.09 32.00
N PRO A 18 3.63 26.74 31.64
CA PRO A 18 3.94 26.37 30.26
C PRO A 18 3.20 25.08 29.88
N PRO A 19 2.76 24.92 28.61
CA PRO A 19 2.18 23.67 28.16
C PRO A 19 3.24 22.58 28.21
N ILE A 20 2.96 21.50 28.92
CA ILE A 20 3.80 20.30 28.94
C ILE A 20 3.66 19.67 27.55
N GLU A 21 4.67 19.83 26.70
CA GLU A 21 4.80 19.13 25.44
C GLU A 21 5.00 17.64 25.75
N THR A 22 3.89 16.89 25.75
CA THR A 22 3.97 15.43 25.74
C THR A 22 4.30 15.01 24.32
N GLU A 23 5.57 14.66 24.09
CA GLU A 23 5.95 13.98 22.85
C GLU A 23 5.10 12.70 22.76
N SER A 24 4.15 12.67 21.82
CA SER A 24 3.37 11.47 21.57
C SER A 24 4.33 10.41 21.03
N ILE A 25 4.82 9.55 21.90
CA ILE A 25 5.57 8.35 21.52
C ILE A 25 4.54 7.43 20.86
N GLY A 26 4.39 7.57 19.53
CA GLY A 26 3.62 6.64 18.74
C GLY A 26 4.13 5.22 19.02
N ARG A 27 3.22 4.27 19.21
CA ARG A 27 3.60 2.86 19.34
C ARG A 27 4.27 2.44 18.03
N THR A 28 5.59 2.33 18.06
CA THR A 28 6.34 1.75 16.95
C THR A 28 6.19 0.24 17.11
N TYR A 29 5.26 -0.36 16.38
CA TYR A 29 5.20 -1.82 16.28
C TYR A 29 6.45 -2.27 15.53
N ALA A 30 7.40 -2.87 16.24
CA ALA A 30 8.46 -3.62 15.60
C ALA A 30 7.82 -4.79 14.85
N PRO A 31 8.19 -5.06 13.59
CA PRO A 31 7.70 -6.24 12.89
C PRO A 31 8.06 -7.48 13.71
N GLU A 32 7.10 -8.39 13.88
CA GLU A 32 7.26 -9.60 14.71
C GLU A 32 8.56 -10.34 14.37
N GLU A 33 9.24 -10.81 15.42
CA GLU A 33 10.55 -11.47 15.35
C GLU A 33 10.47 -12.76 14.52
N GLY A 34 10.64 -12.59 13.23
CA GLY A 34 10.66 -13.66 12.24
C GLY A 34 11.44 -13.19 11.04
N THR A 35 12.73 -12.87 11.26
CA THR A 35 13.76 -12.58 10.25
C THR A 35 13.19 -12.18 8.90
N PHE A 36 12.92 -10.87 8.75
CA PHE A 36 12.77 -10.26 7.44
C PHE A 36 14.15 -10.29 6.76
N ASP A 37 14.52 -11.50 6.32
CA ASP A 37 15.72 -11.81 5.58
C ASP A 37 15.77 -10.82 4.41
N ARG A 38 16.82 -9.98 4.31
CA ARG A 38 16.91 -8.92 3.28
C ARG A 38 16.83 -9.46 1.84
N ARG A 39 16.92 -10.79 1.69
CA ARG A 39 16.78 -11.55 0.44
C ARG A 39 15.33 -11.94 0.12
N LYS A 40 14.43 -11.96 1.11
CA LYS A 40 12.97 -12.11 0.92
C LYS A 40 12.37 -10.76 0.54
N ARG A 41 12.92 -10.17 -0.53
CA ARG A 41 12.35 -8.98 -1.17
C ARG A 41 10.98 -9.40 -1.68
N ILE A 42 9.90 -8.77 -1.18
CA ILE A 42 8.54 -9.03 -1.65
C ILE A 42 8.53 -8.80 -3.17
N VAL A 43 8.50 -9.88 -3.96
CA VAL A 43 8.53 -9.80 -5.42
C VAL A 43 7.13 -9.43 -5.88
N ILE A 44 6.91 -8.14 -6.15
CA ILE A 44 5.67 -7.67 -6.75
C ILE A 44 5.67 -8.12 -8.22
N GLN A 45 4.89 -9.16 -8.52
CA GLN A 45 4.75 -9.66 -9.89
C GLN A 45 3.78 -8.76 -10.68
N PRO A 46 4.14 -8.33 -11.91
CA PRO A 46 3.22 -7.56 -12.75
C PRO A 46 2.02 -8.42 -13.12
N LYS A 47 0.82 -7.85 -12.98
CA LYS A 47 -0.45 -8.54 -13.27
C LYS A 47 -1.04 -8.12 -14.62
N CYS A 48 -1.62 -9.09 -15.30
CA CYS A 48 -2.28 -8.94 -16.59
C CYS A 48 -3.75 -9.36 -16.46
N ARG A 49 -4.66 -8.60 -17.11
CA ARG A 49 -6.10 -8.85 -17.08
C ARG A 49 -6.57 -9.43 -18.39
N LEU A 50 -7.53 -10.36 -18.33
CA LEU A 50 -8.13 -10.95 -19.52
C LEU A 50 -8.94 -9.88 -20.27
N VAL A 51 -8.72 -9.79 -21.57
CA VAL A 51 -9.46 -8.92 -22.50
C VAL A 51 -10.48 -9.75 -23.28
N LYS A 52 -10.03 -10.89 -23.81
CA LYS A 52 -10.82 -11.71 -24.71
C LYS A 52 -10.45 -13.18 -24.55
N GLU A 53 -11.47 -14.02 -24.64
CA GLU A 53 -11.36 -15.47 -24.67
C GLU A 53 -11.96 -15.96 -25.99
N THR A 54 -11.18 -16.74 -26.73
CA THR A 54 -11.61 -17.30 -28.02
C THR A 54 -11.50 -18.82 -27.95
N ILE A 55 -12.63 -19.51 -28.09
CA ILE A 55 -12.71 -20.97 -28.08
C ILE A 55 -12.52 -21.46 -29.52
N VAL A 56 -11.46 -22.21 -29.75
CA VAL A 56 -11.11 -22.90 -31.00
C VAL A 56 -11.41 -24.39 -30.80
N PRO A 57 -11.78 -25.17 -31.84
CA PRO A 57 -12.15 -26.58 -31.70
C PRO A 57 -11.18 -27.46 -30.88
N ASP A 58 -9.88 -27.17 -30.93
CA ASP A 58 -8.85 -27.93 -30.21
C ASP A 58 -8.16 -27.14 -29.08
N ASP A 59 -8.45 -25.84 -28.90
CA ASP A 59 -7.73 -24.98 -27.95
C ASP A 59 -8.55 -23.76 -27.47
N VAL A 60 -8.11 -23.13 -26.39
CA VAL A 60 -8.65 -21.89 -25.87
C VAL A 60 -7.56 -20.83 -25.87
N VAL A 61 -7.82 -19.74 -26.59
CA VAL A 61 -6.90 -18.60 -26.75
C VAL A 61 -7.35 -17.48 -25.82
N CYS A 62 -6.47 -17.09 -24.89
CA CYS A 62 -6.68 -16.02 -23.94
C CYS A 62 -5.84 -14.79 -24.32
N GLU A 63 -6.48 -13.67 -24.61
CA GLU A 63 -5.81 -12.39 -24.81
C GLU A 63 -5.76 -11.61 -23.49
N TYR A 64 -4.55 -11.28 -23.05
CA TYR A 64 -4.29 -10.55 -21.81
C TYR A 64 -3.69 -9.17 -22.07
N GLN A 65 -4.23 -8.16 -21.38
CA GLN A 65 -3.70 -6.79 -21.37
C GLN A 65 -2.86 -6.56 -20.12
N SER A 66 -1.67 -6.01 -20.34
CA SER A 66 -0.76 -5.57 -19.27
C SER A 66 -1.24 -4.24 -18.68
N GLN A 67 -1.08 -4.04 -17.37
CA GLN A 67 -1.34 -2.75 -16.73
C GLN A 67 -0.31 -1.67 -17.11
N ASN A 68 0.81 -2.06 -17.73
CA ASN A 68 1.84 -1.13 -18.17
C ASN A 68 1.39 -0.38 -19.43
N ARG A 69 1.49 0.96 -19.41
CA ARG A 69 1.16 1.81 -20.56
C ARG A 69 2.12 1.52 -21.73
N GLY A 70 1.57 1.13 -22.87
CA GLY A 70 2.32 0.92 -24.13
C GLY A 70 2.72 -0.52 -24.43
N GLU A 71 2.43 -1.49 -23.55
CA GLU A 71 2.62 -2.90 -23.87
C GLU A 71 1.48 -3.43 -24.75
N LYS A 72 1.84 -4.18 -25.81
CA LYS A 72 0.86 -4.90 -26.64
C LYS A 72 0.23 -6.04 -25.83
N ASN A 73 -1.02 -6.38 -26.18
CA ASN A 73 -1.70 -7.54 -25.64
C ASN A 73 -0.89 -8.82 -25.90
N LYS A 74 -0.98 -9.77 -24.98
CA LYS A 74 -0.29 -11.07 -25.05
C LYS A 74 -1.34 -12.17 -25.18
N GLU A 75 -1.13 -13.06 -26.14
CA GLU A 75 -1.97 -14.24 -26.36
C GLU A 75 -1.35 -15.46 -25.66
N ILE A 76 -2.20 -16.26 -25.02
CA ILE A 76 -1.81 -17.50 -24.35
C ILE A 76 -2.73 -18.61 -24.83
N PHE A 77 -2.12 -19.74 -25.18
CA PHE A 77 -2.79 -20.98 -25.57
C PHE A 77 -2.84 -21.90 -24.36
N LEU A 78 -4.04 -22.36 -23.97
CA LEU A 78 -4.20 -23.25 -22.81
C LEU A 78 -3.90 -24.72 -23.15
N GLY A 79 -3.86 -25.08 -24.43
CA GLY A 79 -3.46 -26.41 -24.93
C GLY A 79 -4.43 -27.53 -24.59
N ALA A 80 -5.67 -27.22 -24.15
CA ALA A 80 -6.69 -28.21 -23.89
C ALA A 80 -8.10 -27.63 -24.07
N PRO A 81 -8.96 -28.29 -24.87
CA PRO A 81 -10.35 -27.87 -25.05
C PRO A 81 -11.13 -28.07 -23.74
N GLY A 82 -11.83 -27.03 -23.28
CA GLY A 82 -12.64 -27.04 -22.06
C GLY A 82 -12.04 -26.33 -20.84
N ASN A 83 -10.80 -25.82 -20.93
CA ASN A 83 -10.24 -24.93 -19.92
C ASN A 83 -10.74 -23.49 -20.12
N VAL A 84 -10.91 -22.76 -19.03
CA VAL A 84 -11.41 -21.37 -19.05
C VAL A 84 -10.28 -20.40 -18.74
N CYS A 85 -10.25 -19.26 -19.42
CA CYS A 85 -9.26 -18.23 -19.14
C CYS A 85 -9.43 -17.65 -17.73
N GLN A 86 -8.33 -17.56 -16.98
CA GLN A 86 -8.35 -16.86 -15.68
C GLN A 86 -8.49 -15.35 -15.90
N LYS A 87 -9.32 -14.68 -15.10
CA LYS A 87 -9.57 -13.22 -15.21
C LYS A 87 -8.32 -12.36 -15.00
N GLU A 88 -7.42 -12.80 -14.12
CA GLU A 88 -6.18 -12.10 -13.80
C GLU A 88 -5.06 -13.14 -13.65
N ILE A 89 -3.95 -12.90 -14.33
CA ILE A 89 -2.75 -13.75 -14.28
C ILE A 89 -1.51 -12.91 -14.00
N THR A 90 -0.43 -13.56 -13.59
CA THR A 90 0.89 -12.95 -13.69
C THR A 90 1.22 -12.74 -15.15
N CYS A 91 1.60 -11.52 -15.53
CA CYS A 91 1.99 -11.22 -16.91
C CYS A 91 3.11 -12.14 -17.35
N PRO A 92 2.93 -12.93 -18.42
CA PRO A 92 4.01 -13.77 -18.92
C PRO A 92 5.16 -12.87 -19.37
N LYS A 93 6.38 -13.25 -18.99
CA LYS A 93 7.59 -12.60 -19.53
C LYS A 93 7.70 -13.03 -20.99
N LYS A 94 7.89 -12.06 -21.88
CA LYS A 94 8.20 -12.32 -23.29
C LYS A 94 9.56 -13.00 -23.39
#